data_AF-U6DPZ1-F1
#
_entry.id   AF-U6DPZ1-F1
#
_cell.length_a   1.000
_cell.length_b   1.000
_cell.length_c   1.000
_cell.angle_alpha   90.00
_cell.angle_beta   90.00
_cell.angle_gamma   90.00
#
_symmetry.space_group_name_H-M   'P 1'
#
loop_
_entity.id
_entity.type
_entity.pdbx_description
1 polymer ?
#
loop_
_entity_poly.entity_id
_entity_poly.type
_entity_poly.pdbx_seq_one_letter_code
_entity_poly.pdbx_strand_id
1 'polypeptide(L)'
;SSKSSNTLMTEKQREEAEWESINMLLMRHGLAPLSLVKGTDLKDLIVFDKQSSQRMRQNLKTLVEETTRQQNMIQELIETNQQLKNELQLEQSRTADHEQRANDLEQIMESVKSKIDELEDESLNRVCQQQNIIEDLQKECRALQAKCQHYKKKRMEQQETIASLQKDIYRLTKEEEERIVTQNRVFAYLCKRVPHTILDRQLLCLIDYYECKIRKLHKQRQYKENESLSEEEKDYRSLDASPTYKGLLMSLQNQLKESKSKIDALLSEKLNLQKDLETRPTQHELRLYKQQVKKLEKALKKNIKLQDLISQKKAEEPEKPDEPSKDNQQQALIDQRYFQVLNSINS
;
A
#
# COMPACT_ATOMS: atom_id res chain seq x y z
N SER A 1 -108.97 30.29 -31.21
CA SER A 1 -108.78 29.71 -29.86
C SER A 1 -107.76 28.58 -29.77
N SER A 2 -107.64 27.67 -30.75
CA SER A 2 -106.83 26.43 -30.62
C SER A 2 -105.30 26.60 -30.60
N LYS A 3 -104.73 27.69 -31.17
CA LYS A 3 -103.27 27.89 -31.17
C LYS A 3 -102.71 28.32 -29.80
N SER A 4 -103.45 29.10 -29.00
CA SER A 4 -102.93 29.61 -27.71
C SER A 4 -102.94 28.56 -26.59
N SER A 5 -103.94 27.66 -26.57
CA SER A 5 -104.03 26.59 -25.56
C SER A 5 -102.96 25.50 -25.75
N ASN A 6 -102.56 25.22 -27.00
CA ASN A 6 -101.46 24.29 -27.27
C ASN A 6 -100.12 24.86 -26.80
N THR A 7 -99.87 26.16 -27.01
CA THR A 7 -98.63 26.80 -26.52
C THR A 7 -98.56 26.78 -24.99
N LEU A 8 -99.67 27.04 -24.29
CA LEU A 8 -99.73 27.06 -22.83
C LEU A 8 -99.56 25.67 -22.18
N MET A 9 -100.12 24.62 -22.79
CA MET A 9 -99.95 23.23 -22.36
C MET A 9 -98.51 22.75 -22.53
N THR A 10 -97.86 23.15 -23.61
CA THR A 10 -96.47 22.77 -23.90
C THR A 10 -95.48 23.46 -22.94
N GLU A 11 -95.77 24.70 -22.54
CA GLU A 11 -94.97 25.43 -21.55
C GLU A 11 -95.10 24.85 -20.14
N LYS A 12 -96.32 24.48 -19.71
CA LYS A 12 -96.55 23.87 -18.40
C LYS A 12 -95.83 22.52 -18.24
N GLN A 13 -95.87 21.69 -19.28
CA GLN A 13 -95.15 20.41 -19.31
C GLN A 13 -93.62 20.61 -19.25
N ARG A 14 -93.11 21.68 -19.88
CA ARG A 14 -91.69 22.04 -19.80
C ARG A 14 -91.29 22.47 -18.38
N GLU A 15 -92.11 23.25 -17.69
CA GLU A 15 -91.82 23.63 -16.30
C GLU A 15 -91.88 22.45 -15.32
N GLU A 16 -92.84 21.53 -15.50
CA GLU A 16 -92.92 20.29 -14.70
C GLU A 16 -91.65 19.44 -14.90
N ALA A 17 -91.16 19.30 -16.15
CA ALA A 17 -89.92 18.57 -16.45
C ALA A 17 -88.65 19.25 -15.88
N GLU A 18 -88.58 20.58 -15.89
CA GLU A 18 -87.49 21.34 -15.27
C GLU A 18 -87.46 21.15 -13.74
N TRP A 19 -88.62 21.14 -13.09
CA TRP A 19 -88.72 20.86 -11.66
C TRP A 19 -88.38 19.40 -11.32
N GLU A 20 -88.77 18.44 -12.16
CA GLU A 20 -88.34 17.04 -12.00
C GLU A 20 -86.82 16.90 -12.12
N SER A 21 -86.18 17.61 -13.06
CA SER A 21 -84.72 17.65 -13.16
C SER A 21 -84.06 18.22 -11.91
N ILE A 22 -84.64 19.25 -11.29
CA ILE A 22 -84.11 19.85 -10.05
C ILE A 22 -84.33 18.91 -8.86
N ASN A 23 -85.50 18.26 -8.78
CA ASN A 23 -85.80 17.28 -7.74
C ASN A 23 -84.86 16.07 -7.79
N MET A 24 -84.50 15.61 -8.99
CA MET A 24 -83.47 14.58 -9.16
C MET A 24 -82.11 15.02 -8.60
N LEU A 25 -81.74 16.29 -8.82
CA LEU A 25 -80.53 16.87 -8.24
C LEU A 25 -80.62 16.93 -6.70
N LEU A 26 -81.70 17.49 -6.16
CA LEU A 26 -81.92 17.59 -4.71
C LEU A 26 -81.85 16.23 -4.02
N MET A 27 -82.52 15.23 -4.58
CA MET A 27 -82.52 13.85 -4.06
C MET A 27 -81.12 13.23 -4.09
N ARG A 28 -80.32 13.51 -5.13
CA ARG A 28 -78.91 13.05 -5.20
C ARG A 28 -78.06 13.62 -4.06
N HIS A 29 -78.43 14.77 -3.53
CA HIS A 29 -77.79 15.41 -2.36
C HIS A 29 -78.52 15.14 -1.03
N GLY A 30 -79.50 14.23 -1.01
CA GLY A 30 -80.24 13.88 0.21
C GLY A 30 -81.27 14.92 0.66
N LEU A 31 -81.62 15.87 -0.20
CA LEU A 31 -82.64 16.90 0.06
C LEU A 31 -84.02 16.43 -0.42
N ALA A 32 -85.08 16.88 0.25
CA ALA A 32 -86.45 16.53 -0.10
C ALA A 32 -86.90 17.14 -1.45
N PRO A 33 -87.72 16.44 -2.25
CA PRO A 33 -88.19 16.94 -3.53
C PRO A 33 -89.29 17.98 -3.35
N LEU A 34 -89.31 18.98 -4.22
CA LEU A 34 -90.31 20.03 -4.25
C LEU A 34 -91.55 19.56 -5.02
N SER A 35 -92.75 19.83 -4.50
CA SER A 35 -94.02 19.44 -5.13
C SER A 35 -94.75 20.65 -5.72
N LEU A 36 -95.31 20.50 -6.92
CA LEU A 36 -96.21 21.51 -7.50
C LEU A 36 -97.62 21.31 -6.93
N VAL A 37 -98.06 22.25 -6.08
CA VAL A 37 -99.39 22.24 -5.49
C VAL A 37 -100.44 22.59 -6.55
N LYS A 38 -101.41 21.69 -6.78
CA LYS A 38 -102.54 21.87 -7.71
C LYS A 38 -103.82 22.10 -6.89
N GLY A 39 -104.09 23.33 -6.45
CA GLY A 39 -105.28 23.62 -5.62
C GLY A 39 -105.53 25.10 -5.29
N THR A 40 -106.80 25.42 -5.01
CA THR A 40 -107.41 26.76 -4.91
C THR A 40 -107.24 27.50 -3.57
N ASP A 41 -106.63 26.90 -2.54
CA ASP A 41 -106.40 27.58 -1.25
C ASP A 41 -104.94 28.03 -1.14
N LEU A 42 -104.71 29.27 -1.55
CA LEU A 42 -103.38 29.90 -1.69
C LEU A 42 -103.03 30.81 -0.49
N LYS A 43 -103.87 30.84 0.56
CA LYS A 43 -103.78 31.86 1.62
C LYS A 43 -102.48 31.83 2.43
N ASP A 44 -101.83 30.67 2.51
CA ASP A 44 -100.59 30.47 3.27
C ASP A 44 -99.36 30.15 2.36
N LEU A 45 -99.51 30.31 1.04
CA LEU A 45 -98.47 29.95 0.05
C LEU A 45 -97.93 31.18 -0.67
N ILE A 46 -96.61 31.27 -0.80
CA ILE A 46 -95.95 32.27 -1.64
C ILE A 46 -96.08 31.83 -3.10
N VAL A 47 -96.90 32.53 -3.87
CA VAL A 47 -97.10 32.26 -5.28
C VAL A 47 -96.06 33.03 -6.09
N PHE A 48 -95.22 32.30 -6.82
CA PHE A 48 -94.29 32.90 -7.77
C PHE A 48 -95.00 33.18 -9.09
N ASP A 49 -94.75 34.36 -9.65
CA ASP A 49 -95.04 34.59 -11.06
C ASP A 49 -94.08 33.76 -11.93
N LYS A 50 -94.43 33.59 -13.21
CA LYS A 50 -93.66 32.78 -14.17
C LYS A 50 -92.18 33.16 -14.17
N GLN A 51 -91.88 34.46 -14.11
CA GLN A 51 -90.51 34.95 -14.15
C GLN A 51 -89.73 34.66 -12.86
N SER A 52 -90.34 34.84 -11.69
CA SER A 52 -89.66 34.52 -10.42
C SER A 52 -89.52 33.02 -10.19
N SER A 53 -90.47 32.20 -10.66
CA SER A 53 -90.36 30.74 -10.62
C SER A 53 -89.22 30.23 -11.50
N GLN A 54 -89.09 30.76 -12.72
CA GLN A 54 -87.97 30.45 -13.61
C GLN A 54 -86.63 30.88 -13.01
N ARG A 55 -86.54 32.09 -12.42
CA ARG A 55 -85.34 32.55 -11.72
C ARG A 55 -84.99 31.66 -10.52
N MET A 56 -85.98 31.23 -9.74
CA MET A 56 -85.77 30.32 -8.61
C MET A 56 -85.25 28.95 -9.06
N ARG A 57 -85.82 28.37 -10.12
CA ARG A 57 -85.34 27.11 -10.71
C ARG A 57 -83.89 27.22 -11.15
N GLN A 58 -83.55 28.29 -11.87
CA GLN A 58 -82.18 28.53 -12.33
C GLN A 58 -81.23 28.68 -11.14
N ASN A 59 -81.57 29.48 -10.13
CA ASN A 59 -80.76 29.68 -8.94
C ASN A 59 -80.52 28.36 -8.18
N LEU A 60 -81.56 27.57 -7.95
CA LEU A 60 -81.46 26.27 -7.27
C LEU A 60 -80.59 25.30 -8.07
N LYS A 61 -80.78 25.23 -9.38
CA LYS A 61 -79.97 24.40 -10.26
C LYS A 61 -78.49 24.79 -10.19
N THR A 62 -78.18 26.07 -10.36
CA THR A 62 -76.79 26.57 -10.31
C THR A 62 -76.15 26.34 -8.94
N LEU A 63 -76.91 26.50 -7.84
CA LEU A 63 -76.39 26.33 -6.49
C LEU A 63 -76.01 24.88 -6.20
N VAL A 64 -76.86 23.93 -6.58
CA VAL A 64 -76.61 22.50 -6.35
C VAL A 64 -75.50 21.98 -7.26
N GLU A 65 -75.44 22.41 -8.52
CA GLU A 65 -74.33 22.10 -9.44
C GLU A 65 -72.99 22.67 -8.90
N GLU A 66 -72.99 23.91 -8.42
CA GLU A 66 -71.81 24.53 -7.80
C GLU A 66 -71.38 23.81 -6.52
N THR A 67 -72.33 23.38 -5.69
CA THR A 67 -72.05 22.60 -4.47
C THR A 67 -71.37 21.26 -4.82
N THR A 68 -71.83 20.60 -5.89
CA THR A 68 -71.21 19.37 -6.38
C THR A 68 -69.78 19.61 -6.85
N ARG A 69 -69.55 20.69 -7.61
CA ARG A 69 -68.22 21.08 -8.07
C ARG A 69 -67.27 21.35 -6.89
N GLN A 70 -67.75 22.07 -5.88
CA GLN A 70 -66.98 22.36 -4.67
C GLN A 70 -66.66 21.09 -3.89
N GLN A 71 -67.62 20.16 -3.75
CA GLN A 71 -67.38 18.88 -3.08
C GLN A 71 -66.31 18.04 -3.79
N ASN A 72 -66.36 17.98 -5.12
CA ASN A 72 -65.35 17.30 -5.91
C ASN A 72 -63.96 17.94 -5.74
N MET A 73 -63.88 19.26 -5.80
CA MET A 73 -62.62 19.98 -5.59
C MET A 73 -62.06 19.75 -4.18
N ILE A 74 -62.91 19.74 -3.14
CA ILE A 74 -62.49 19.43 -1.78
C ILE A 74 -61.95 18.00 -1.70
N GLN A 75 -62.61 17.03 -2.34
CA GLN A 75 -62.17 15.64 -2.37
C GLN A 75 -60.80 15.51 -3.07
N GLU A 76 -60.62 16.12 -4.24
CA GLU A 76 -59.34 16.15 -4.95
C GLU A 76 -58.24 16.83 -4.12
N LEU A 77 -58.57 17.92 -3.40
CA LEU A 77 -57.64 18.58 -2.48
C LEU A 77 -57.24 17.69 -1.30
N ILE A 78 -58.16 16.90 -0.75
CA ILE A 78 -57.86 15.93 0.32
C ILE A 78 -56.94 14.84 -0.19
N GLU A 79 -57.25 14.27 -1.36
CA GLU A 79 -56.46 13.20 -1.98
C GLU A 79 -55.03 13.68 -2.32
N THR A 80 -54.91 14.85 -2.94
CA THR A 80 -53.61 15.46 -3.26
C THR A 80 -52.82 15.81 -2.01
N ASN A 81 -53.46 16.33 -0.95
CA ASN A 81 -52.77 16.62 0.31
C ASN A 81 -52.26 15.33 0.98
N GLN A 82 -53.06 14.25 0.96
CA GLN A 82 -52.64 12.96 1.50
C GLN A 82 -51.47 12.37 0.70
N GLN A 83 -51.49 12.50 -0.63
CA GLN A 83 -50.37 12.08 -1.47
C GLN A 83 -49.10 12.88 -1.16
N LEU A 84 -49.19 14.21 -1.09
CA LEU A 84 -48.07 15.09 -0.72
C LEU A 84 -47.50 14.74 0.65
N LYS A 85 -48.35 14.39 1.61
CA LYS A 85 -47.91 13.95 2.95
C LYS A 85 -47.11 12.64 2.90
N ASN A 86 -47.55 11.68 2.09
CA ASN A 86 -46.84 10.42 1.90
C ASN A 86 -45.50 10.64 1.19
N GLU A 87 -45.46 11.49 0.15
CA GLU A 87 -44.24 11.86 -0.56
C GLU A 87 -43.25 12.58 0.37
N LEU A 88 -43.72 13.50 1.21
CA LEU A 88 -42.89 14.18 2.20
C LEU A 88 -42.27 13.19 3.18
N GLN A 89 -43.05 12.21 3.67
CA GLN A 89 -42.54 11.19 4.59
C GLN A 89 -41.48 10.29 3.92
N LEU A 90 -41.69 9.94 2.65
CA LEU A 90 -40.71 9.16 1.87
C LEU A 90 -39.41 9.95 1.65
N GLU A 91 -39.50 11.24 1.32
CA GLU A 91 -38.33 12.10 1.17
C GLU A 91 -37.59 12.31 2.50
N GLN A 92 -38.32 12.38 3.63
CA GLN A 92 -37.70 12.41 4.96
C GLN A 92 -36.91 11.13 5.24
N SER A 93 -37.44 9.95 4.93
CA SER A 93 -36.69 8.70 5.10
C SER A 93 -35.45 8.64 4.18
N ARG A 94 -35.59 9.08 2.93
CA ARG A 94 -34.45 9.15 1.99
C ARG A 94 -33.36 10.10 2.48
N THR A 95 -33.76 11.26 3.02
CA THR A 95 -32.82 12.24 3.56
C THR A 95 -32.08 11.68 4.77
N ALA A 96 -32.78 10.99 5.68
CA ALA A 96 -32.15 10.34 6.84
C ALA A 96 -31.15 9.26 6.43
N ASP A 97 -31.48 8.43 5.42
CA ASP A 97 -30.55 7.42 4.90
C ASP A 97 -29.30 8.08 4.27
N HIS A 98 -29.48 9.19 3.56
CA HIS A 98 -28.37 9.96 3.00
C HIS A 98 -27.50 10.62 4.08
N GLU A 99 -28.09 11.15 5.14
CA GLU A 99 -27.39 11.71 6.29
C GLU A 99 -26.57 10.64 7.03
N GLN A 100 -27.17 9.48 7.31
CA GLN A 100 -26.46 8.35 7.93
C GLN A 100 -25.25 7.93 7.09
N ARG A 101 -25.44 7.80 5.77
CA ARG A 101 -24.35 7.44 4.86
C ARG A 101 -23.24 8.50 4.83
N ALA A 102 -23.60 9.78 4.93
CA ALA A 102 -22.61 10.86 4.99
C ALA A 102 -21.78 10.78 6.29
N ASN A 103 -22.44 10.51 7.42
CA ASN A 103 -21.77 10.32 8.71
C ASN A 103 -20.83 9.11 8.71
N ASP A 104 -21.26 7.97 8.14
CA ASP A 104 -20.41 6.78 8.03
C ASP A 104 -19.16 7.06 7.16
N LEU A 105 -19.33 7.79 6.06
CA LEU A 105 -18.22 8.20 5.20
C LEU A 105 -17.27 9.17 5.90
N GLU A 106 -17.78 10.09 6.72
CA GLU A 106 -16.97 11.02 7.50
C GLU A 106 -16.14 10.26 8.55
N GLN A 107 -16.72 9.28 9.23
CA GLN A 107 -15.99 8.42 10.17
C GLN A 107 -14.87 7.63 9.48
N ILE A 108 -15.16 7.04 8.31
CA ILE A 108 -14.13 6.32 7.53
C ILE A 108 -13.02 7.28 7.10
N MET A 109 -13.38 8.49 6.64
CA MET A 109 -12.40 9.50 6.25
C MET A 109 -11.51 9.89 7.43
N GLU A 110 -12.07 10.10 8.61
CA GLU A 110 -11.31 10.45 9.81
C GLU A 110 -10.38 9.31 10.25
N SER A 111 -10.84 8.05 10.17
CA SER A 111 -9.99 6.89 10.41
C SER A 111 -8.82 6.80 9.41
N VAL A 112 -9.08 7.07 8.13
CA VAL A 112 -8.02 7.08 7.10
C VAL A 112 -7.03 8.21 7.33
N LYS A 113 -7.48 9.41 7.70
CA LYS A 113 -6.59 10.53 8.05
C LYS A 113 -5.68 10.17 9.22
N SER A 114 -6.25 9.68 10.32
CA SER A 114 -5.47 9.22 11.48
C SER A 114 -4.44 8.15 11.10
N LYS A 115 -4.81 7.22 10.20
CA LYS A 115 -3.88 6.18 9.74
C LYS A 115 -2.76 6.75 8.85
N ILE A 116 -3.05 7.75 8.03
CA ILE A 116 -2.05 8.45 7.23
C ILE A 116 -1.07 9.17 8.17
N ASP A 117 -1.57 9.93 9.15
CA ASP A 117 -0.74 10.67 10.11
C ASP A 117 0.21 9.73 10.87
N GLU A 118 -0.31 8.59 11.37
CA GLU A 118 0.52 7.56 12.00
C GLU A 118 1.62 7.02 11.08
N LEU A 119 1.30 6.73 9.82
CA LEU A 119 2.27 6.20 8.86
C LEU A 119 3.32 7.23 8.47
N GLU A 120 2.93 8.51 8.36
CA GLU A 120 3.83 9.62 8.12
C GLU A 120 4.80 9.79 9.30
N ASP A 121 4.30 9.80 10.53
CA ASP A 121 5.11 9.89 11.75
C ASP A 121 6.08 8.71 11.90
N GLU A 122 5.61 7.48 11.68
CA GLU A 122 6.46 6.31 11.66
C GLU A 122 7.56 6.40 10.59
N SER A 123 7.22 6.92 9.41
CA SER A 123 8.19 7.09 8.32
C SER A 123 9.26 8.13 8.67
N LEU A 124 8.85 9.25 9.27
CA LEU A 124 9.74 10.32 9.71
C LEU A 124 10.66 9.83 10.83
N ASN A 125 10.12 9.08 11.79
CA ASN A 125 10.89 8.45 12.85
C ASN A 125 11.95 7.48 12.30
N ARG A 126 11.59 6.63 11.32
CA ARG A 126 12.56 5.72 10.67
C ARG A 126 13.68 6.49 9.98
N VAL A 127 13.36 7.56 9.25
CA VAL A 127 14.37 8.42 8.57
C VAL A 127 15.28 9.08 9.60
N CYS A 128 14.73 9.64 10.69
CA CYS A 128 15.52 10.23 11.77
C CYS A 128 16.48 9.21 12.41
N GLN A 129 16.01 7.99 12.67
CA GLN A 129 16.85 6.91 13.20
C GLN A 129 17.98 6.54 12.23
N GLN A 130 17.67 6.39 10.93
CA GLN A 130 18.67 6.11 9.90
C GLN A 130 19.70 7.24 9.78
N GLN A 131 19.26 8.49 9.86
CA GLN A 131 20.15 9.65 9.82
C GLN A 131 21.14 9.65 10.99
N ASN A 132 20.69 9.32 12.20
CA ASN A 132 21.56 9.20 13.37
C ASN A 132 22.62 8.11 13.19
N ILE A 133 22.22 6.93 12.67
CA ILE A 133 23.14 5.84 12.38
C ILE A 133 24.20 6.26 11.35
N ILE A 134 23.79 6.95 10.29
CA ILE A 134 24.71 7.47 9.27
C ILE A 134 25.69 8.47 9.88
N GLU A 135 25.21 9.37 10.74
CA GLU A 135 26.07 10.36 11.40
C GLU A 135 27.12 9.69 12.29
N ASP A 136 26.73 8.67 13.06
CA ASP A 136 27.65 7.93 13.93
C ASP A 136 28.67 7.13 13.13
N LEU A 137 28.25 6.44 12.06
CA LEU A 137 29.16 5.77 11.14
C LEU A 137 30.13 6.76 10.48
N GLN A 138 29.66 7.95 10.13
CA GLN A 138 30.52 8.98 9.54
C GLN A 138 31.57 9.46 10.54
N LYS A 139 31.23 9.63 11.82
CA LYS A 139 32.18 9.95 12.90
C LYS A 139 33.21 8.83 13.05
N GLU A 140 32.78 7.56 13.04
CA GLU A 140 33.67 6.41 13.13
C GLU A 140 34.63 6.32 11.94
N CYS A 141 34.12 6.51 10.71
CA CYS A 141 34.96 6.55 9.51
C CYS A 141 36.05 7.63 9.60
N ARG A 142 35.71 8.84 10.07
CA ARG A 142 36.70 9.93 10.27
C ARG A 142 37.75 9.54 11.32
N ALA A 143 37.34 8.94 12.43
CA ALA A 143 38.24 8.49 13.48
C ALA A 143 39.19 7.37 12.99
N LEU A 144 38.67 6.40 12.24
CA LEU A 144 39.46 5.33 11.63
C LEU A 144 40.43 5.88 10.58
N GLN A 145 39.99 6.82 9.75
CA GLN A 145 40.85 7.49 8.76
C GLN A 145 42.04 8.20 9.43
N ALA A 146 41.79 8.93 10.53
CA ALA A 146 42.84 9.57 11.31
C ALA A 146 43.85 8.55 11.89
N LYS A 147 43.35 7.43 12.43
CA LYS A 147 44.21 6.33 12.91
C LYS A 147 45.06 5.73 11.79
N CYS A 148 44.49 5.47 10.61
CA CYS A 148 45.23 4.96 9.46
C CYS A 148 46.36 5.91 9.03
N GLN A 149 46.08 7.22 8.98
CA GLN A 149 47.10 8.23 8.67
C GLN A 149 48.22 8.25 9.72
N HIS A 150 47.87 8.17 11.01
CA HIS A 150 48.83 8.09 12.09
C HIS A 150 49.76 6.87 11.97
N TYR A 151 49.20 5.68 11.76
CA TYR A 151 50.02 4.46 11.58
C TYR A 151 50.88 4.51 10.32
N LYS A 152 50.40 5.11 9.24
CA LYS A 152 51.21 5.30 8.02
C LYS A 152 52.43 6.20 8.31
N LYS A 153 52.24 7.29 9.05
CA LYS A 153 53.34 8.17 9.46
C LYS A 153 54.35 7.43 10.35
N LYS A 154 53.86 6.73 11.38
CA LYS A 154 54.71 5.94 12.29
C LYS A 154 55.53 4.88 11.56
N ARG A 155 54.94 4.22 10.55
CA ARG A 155 55.65 3.25 9.70
C ARG A 155 56.78 3.90 8.91
N MET A 156 56.57 5.11 8.37
CA MET A 156 57.61 5.84 7.65
C MET A 156 58.77 6.23 8.58
N GLU A 157 58.47 6.76 9.77
CA GLU A 157 59.48 7.11 10.78
C GLU A 157 60.32 5.89 11.19
N GLN A 158 59.67 4.73 11.38
CA GLN A 158 60.37 3.47 11.66
C GLN A 158 61.24 3.02 10.49
N GLN A 159 60.76 3.14 9.25
CA GLN A 159 61.54 2.79 8.06
C GLN A 159 62.79 3.67 7.91
N GLU A 160 62.68 4.97 8.18
CA GLU A 160 63.81 5.91 8.19
C GLU A 160 64.82 5.55 9.29
N THR A 161 64.34 5.21 10.47
CA THR A 161 65.19 4.77 11.60
C THR A 161 65.92 3.47 11.28
N ILE A 162 65.25 2.50 10.65
CA ILE A 162 65.88 1.25 10.23
C ILE A 162 66.96 1.54 9.18
N ALA A 163 66.68 2.41 8.20
CA ALA A 163 67.65 2.76 7.17
C ALA A 163 68.88 3.48 7.74
N SER A 164 68.72 4.37 8.71
CA SER A 164 69.84 5.04 9.38
C SER A 164 70.69 4.05 10.17
N LEU A 165 70.06 3.17 10.95
CA LEU A 165 70.76 2.12 11.71
C LEU A 165 71.50 1.14 10.80
N GLN A 166 70.90 0.73 9.68
CA GLN A 166 71.57 -0.13 8.69
C GLN A 166 72.83 0.55 8.11
N LYS A 167 72.76 1.85 7.84
CA LYS A 167 73.91 2.65 7.38
C LYS A 167 75.01 2.73 8.44
N ASP A 168 74.63 2.91 9.70
CA ASP A 168 75.57 2.96 10.83
C ASP A 168 76.26 1.62 11.04
N ILE A 169 75.52 0.51 11.01
CA ILE A 169 76.07 -0.85 11.09
C ILE A 169 77.09 -1.05 9.99
N TYR A 170 76.74 -0.75 8.72
CA TYR A 170 77.66 -0.91 7.60
C TYR A 170 78.96 -0.10 7.78
N ARG A 171 78.85 1.16 8.22
CA ARG A 171 80.02 2.01 8.51
C ARG A 171 80.89 1.39 9.60
N LEU A 172 80.30 1.02 10.73
CA LEU A 172 81.02 0.44 11.87
C LEU A 172 81.68 -0.90 11.51
N THR A 173 81.01 -1.74 10.73
CA THR A 173 81.59 -3.00 10.22
C THR A 173 82.83 -2.72 9.38
N LYS A 174 82.77 -1.74 8.46
CA LYS A 174 83.93 -1.38 7.64
C LYS A 174 85.10 -0.83 8.48
N GLU A 175 84.81 0.03 9.46
CA GLU A 175 85.82 0.56 10.39
C GLU A 175 86.47 -0.55 11.25
N GLU A 176 85.68 -1.54 11.70
CA GLU A 176 86.19 -2.74 12.40
C GLU A 176 87.06 -3.59 11.49
N GLU A 177 86.64 -3.86 10.24
CA GLU A 177 87.43 -4.62 9.26
C GLU A 177 88.78 -3.95 8.99
N GLU A 178 88.81 -2.63 8.78
CA GLU A 178 90.05 -1.85 8.58
C GLU A 178 90.98 -1.90 9.81
N ARG A 179 90.39 -1.83 11.02
CA ARG A 179 91.14 -1.99 12.27
C ARG A 179 91.72 -3.40 12.40
N ILE A 180 90.95 -4.45 12.12
CA ILE A 180 91.42 -5.84 12.15
C ILE A 180 92.57 -6.04 11.16
N VAL A 181 92.44 -5.53 9.93
CA VAL A 181 93.52 -5.61 8.91
C VAL A 181 94.79 -4.93 9.42
N THR A 182 94.66 -3.75 10.02
CA THR A 182 95.79 -2.99 10.56
C THR A 182 96.46 -3.72 11.72
N GLN A 183 95.67 -4.23 12.68
CA GLN A 183 96.17 -5.02 13.80
C GLN A 183 96.87 -6.29 13.33
N ASN A 184 96.28 -7.05 12.40
CA ASN A 184 96.88 -8.25 11.83
C ASN A 184 98.20 -7.96 11.12
N ARG A 185 98.31 -6.83 10.42
CA ARG A 185 99.57 -6.40 9.79
C ARG A 185 100.65 -6.11 10.82
N VAL A 186 100.32 -5.40 11.90
CA VAL A 186 101.26 -5.11 13.00
C VAL A 186 101.68 -6.41 13.70
N PHE A 187 100.73 -7.29 13.99
CA PHE A 187 101.00 -8.58 14.61
C PHE A 187 101.93 -9.45 13.75
N ALA A 188 101.65 -9.57 12.45
CA ALA A 188 102.49 -10.32 11.53
C ALA A 188 103.93 -9.77 11.46
N TYR A 189 104.10 -8.45 11.53
CA TYR A 189 105.42 -7.82 11.60
C TYR A 189 106.17 -8.18 12.89
N LEU A 190 105.47 -8.17 14.04
CA LEU A 190 106.05 -8.57 15.33
C LEU A 190 106.44 -10.05 15.32
N CYS A 191 105.57 -10.95 14.84
CA CYS A 191 105.87 -12.39 14.75
C CYS A 191 107.14 -12.68 13.94
N LYS A 192 107.38 -11.95 12.84
CA LYS A 192 108.61 -12.11 12.02
C LYS A 192 109.90 -11.72 12.75
N ARG A 193 109.83 -10.87 13.77
CA ARG A 193 110.99 -10.44 14.56
C ARG A 193 111.32 -11.40 15.71
N VAL A 194 110.41 -12.30 16.07
CA VAL A 194 110.62 -13.27 17.15
C VAL A 194 111.38 -14.49 16.61
N PRO A 195 112.56 -14.85 17.15
CA PRO A 195 113.26 -16.06 16.75
C PRO A 195 112.46 -17.29 17.18
N HIS A 196 111.91 -18.03 16.22
CA HIS A 196 111.15 -19.26 16.49
C HIS A 196 112.09 -20.42 16.76
N THR A 197 112.15 -20.87 18.01
CA THR A 197 112.89 -22.07 18.40
C THR A 197 112.16 -23.34 17.95
N ILE A 198 112.85 -24.49 17.95
CA ILE A 198 112.25 -25.79 17.61
C ILE A 198 111.08 -26.12 18.54
N LEU A 199 111.16 -25.70 19.81
CA LEU A 199 110.09 -25.88 20.80
C LEU A 199 108.86 -25.04 20.47
N ASP A 200 109.04 -23.79 20.00
CA ASP A 200 107.92 -22.93 19.59
C ASP A 200 107.14 -23.53 18.42
N ARG A 201 107.84 -24.15 17.45
CA ARG A 201 107.21 -24.87 16.34
C ARG A 201 106.43 -26.10 16.81
N GLN A 202 106.98 -26.87 17.75
CA GLN A 202 106.27 -28.01 18.33
C GLN A 202 105.02 -27.57 19.10
N LEU A 203 105.11 -26.46 19.84
CA LEU A 203 104.00 -25.88 20.58
C LEU A 203 102.89 -25.39 19.64
N LEU A 204 103.24 -24.69 18.55
CA LEU A 204 102.27 -24.24 17.53
C LEU A 204 101.52 -25.42 16.89
N CYS A 205 102.21 -26.51 16.52
CA CYS A 205 101.55 -27.70 16.00
C CYS A 205 100.59 -28.33 17.02
N LEU A 206 100.93 -28.30 18.31
CA LEU A 206 100.06 -28.81 19.38
C LEU A 206 98.82 -27.92 19.56
N ILE A 207 99.00 -26.59 19.50
CA ILE A 207 97.90 -25.62 19.53
C ILE A 207 96.96 -25.87 18.34
N ASP A 208 97.48 -25.96 17.11
CA ASP A 208 96.70 -26.22 15.90
C ASP A 208 95.89 -27.52 16.00
N TYR A 209 96.50 -28.57 16.57
CA TYR A 209 95.84 -29.85 16.82
C TYR A 209 94.64 -29.70 17.78
N TYR A 210 94.83 -29.04 18.92
CA TYR A 210 93.75 -28.83 19.89
C TYR A 210 92.70 -27.84 19.39
N GLU A 211 93.06 -26.79 18.66
CA GLU A 211 92.11 -25.89 18.02
C GLU A 211 91.22 -26.62 17.00
N CYS A 212 91.80 -27.49 16.18
CA CYS A 212 91.04 -28.33 15.26
C CYS A 212 90.10 -29.28 16.04
N LYS A 213 90.56 -29.84 17.16
CA LYS A 213 89.74 -30.69 18.03
C LYS A 213 88.57 -29.91 18.64
N ILE A 214 88.80 -28.69 19.13
CA ILE A 214 87.78 -27.81 19.68
C ILE A 214 86.77 -27.39 18.60
N ARG A 215 87.23 -27.00 17.40
CA ARG A 215 86.35 -26.67 16.27
C ARG A 215 85.45 -27.84 15.86
N LYS A 216 85.98 -29.07 15.88
CA LYS A 216 85.18 -30.29 15.64
C LYS A 216 84.13 -30.50 16.73
N LEU A 217 84.48 -30.29 18.01
CA LEU A 217 83.54 -30.40 19.12
C LEU A 217 82.44 -29.32 19.06
N HIS A 218 82.77 -28.07 18.70
CA HIS A 218 81.77 -27.00 18.50
C HIS A 218 80.82 -27.31 17.34
N LYS A 219 81.34 -27.79 16.21
CA LYS A 219 80.48 -28.25 15.10
C LYS A 219 79.59 -29.41 15.53
N GLN A 220 80.11 -30.41 16.23
CA GLN A 220 79.32 -31.53 16.76
C GLN A 220 78.23 -31.07 17.74
N ARG A 221 78.49 -30.03 18.54
CA ARG A 221 77.49 -29.43 19.43
C ARG A 221 76.39 -28.71 18.65
N GLN A 222 76.72 -27.92 17.63
CA GLN A 222 75.72 -27.28 16.75
C GLN A 222 74.87 -28.29 15.97
N TYR A 223 75.46 -29.41 15.50
CA TYR A 223 74.68 -30.47 14.86
C TYR A 223 73.77 -31.20 15.85
N LYS A 224 74.25 -31.44 17.08
CA LYS A 224 73.40 -31.99 18.14
C LYS A 224 72.30 -31.03 18.54
N GLU A 225 72.54 -29.73 18.72
CA GLU A 225 71.47 -28.73 18.93
C GLU A 225 70.44 -28.80 17.78
N ASN A 226 70.87 -28.89 16.52
CA ASN A 226 69.95 -28.95 15.39
C ASN A 226 69.14 -30.27 15.28
N GLU A 227 69.65 -31.41 15.77
CA GLU A 227 68.92 -32.70 15.84
C GLU A 227 68.13 -32.91 17.15
N SER A 228 68.59 -32.34 18.27
CA SER A 228 67.93 -32.41 19.58
C SER A 228 66.93 -31.29 19.84
N LEU A 229 66.80 -30.34 18.91
CA LEU A 229 65.64 -29.46 18.80
C LEU A 229 64.32 -30.22 18.57
N SER A 230 64.32 -31.54 18.33
CA SER A 230 63.09 -32.35 18.27
C SER A 230 62.51 -32.73 19.64
N GLU A 231 63.26 -32.67 20.74
CA GLU A 231 62.75 -33.01 22.08
C GLU A 231 62.62 -31.77 22.99
N GLU A 232 63.40 -30.70 22.76
CA GLU A 232 63.26 -29.43 23.48
C GLU A 232 62.15 -28.51 22.91
N GLU A 233 61.58 -28.83 21.74
CA GLU A 233 60.35 -28.20 21.23
C GLU A 233 59.08 -28.64 21.99
N LYS A 234 59.17 -29.65 22.86
CA LYS A 234 58.04 -30.06 23.72
C LYS A 234 57.89 -29.16 24.94
N ASP A 235 58.96 -28.51 25.42
CA ASP A 235 58.88 -27.60 26.57
C ASP A 235 58.45 -26.17 26.17
N TYR A 236 58.59 -25.80 24.90
CA TYR A 236 57.95 -24.60 24.34
C TYR A 236 56.46 -24.82 23.99
N ARG A 237 55.96 -26.06 24.05
CA ARG A 237 54.52 -26.34 23.96
C ARG A 237 53.79 -26.05 25.28
N SER A 238 54.55 -25.77 26.35
CA SER A 238 54.06 -25.26 27.64
C SER A 238 54.30 -23.75 27.81
N LEU A 239 54.46 -23.00 26.71
CA LEU A 239 54.00 -21.62 26.73
C LEU A 239 52.48 -21.68 26.65
N ASP A 240 51.86 -21.69 27.81
CA ASP A 240 50.51 -21.17 27.95
C ASP A 240 50.56 -19.78 27.28
N ALA A 241 50.10 -19.75 26.03
CA ALA A 241 50.16 -18.58 25.17
C ALA A 241 49.62 -17.43 26.01
N SER A 242 50.41 -16.37 26.19
CA SER A 242 50.03 -15.18 26.94
C SER A 242 48.52 -14.94 26.76
N PRO A 243 47.73 -14.76 27.83
CA PRO A 243 46.25 -14.72 27.77
C PRO A 243 45.71 -13.83 26.64
N THR A 244 46.49 -12.82 26.26
CA THR A 244 46.27 -11.89 25.15
C THR A 244 46.34 -12.51 23.75
N TYR A 245 47.29 -13.41 23.44
CA TYR A 245 47.45 -14.00 22.11
C TYR A 245 46.40 -15.08 21.82
N LYS A 246 46.04 -15.89 22.83
CA LYS A 246 44.93 -16.86 22.74
C LYS A 246 43.59 -16.15 22.51
N GLY A 247 43.37 -15.02 23.19
CA GLY A 247 42.20 -14.16 22.98
C GLY A 247 42.14 -13.58 21.56
N LEU A 248 43.29 -13.14 21.01
CA LEU A 248 43.37 -12.64 19.63
C LEU A 248 43.06 -13.75 18.60
N LEU A 249 43.64 -14.94 18.75
CA LEU A 249 43.36 -16.07 17.86
C LEU A 249 41.88 -16.47 17.90
N MET A 250 41.28 -16.53 19.09
CA MET A 250 39.85 -16.85 19.22
C MET A 250 38.97 -15.74 18.62
N SER A 251 39.34 -14.47 18.78
CA SER A 251 38.65 -13.33 18.16
C SER A 251 38.72 -13.40 16.63
N LEU A 252 39.88 -13.67 16.06
CA LEU A 252 40.06 -13.84 14.61
C LEU A 252 39.27 -15.05 14.09
N GLN A 253 39.25 -16.16 14.83
CA GLN A 253 38.47 -17.35 14.48
C GLN A 253 36.96 -17.07 14.53
N ASN A 254 36.49 -16.32 15.53
CA ASN A 254 35.09 -15.90 15.63
C ASN A 254 34.71 -14.93 14.50
N GLN A 255 35.55 -13.93 14.20
CA GLN A 255 35.34 -13.04 13.05
C GLN A 255 35.30 -13.81 11.73
N LEU A 256 36.15 -14.83 11.55
CA LEU A 256 36.11 -15.66 10.34
C LEU A 256 34.78 -16.43 10.24
N LYS A 257 34.30 -16.98 11.36
CA LYS A 257 33.02 -17.71 11.42
C LYS A 257 31.82 -16.78 11.14
N GLU A 258 31.80 -15.60 11.74
CA GLU A 258 30.77 -14.58 11.52
C GLU A 258 30.79 -14.03 10.09
N SER A 259 31.98 -13.82 9.51
CA SER A 259 32.09 -13.39 8.12
C SER A 259 31.54 -14.42 7.15
N LYS A 260 31.77 -15.72 7.41
CA LYS A 260 31.24 -16.83 6.62
C LYS A 260 29.71 -16.89 6.70
N SER A 261 29.13 -16.83 7.90
CA SER A 261 27.67 -16.82 8.04
C SER A 261 27.02 -15.61 7.38
N LYS A 262 27.67 -14.44 7.42
CA LYS A 262 27.19 -13.23 6.73
C LYS A 262 27.27 -13.36 5.21
N ILE A 263 28.32 -13.98 4.68
CA ILE A 263 28.43 -14.30 3.25
C ILE A 263 27.31 -15.25 2.83
N ASP A 264 27.05 -16.31 3.60
CA ASP A 264 25.99 -17.27 3.29
C ASP A 264 24.60 -16.60 3.31
N ALA A 265 24.34 -15.73 4.28
CA ALA A 265 23.10 -14.97 4.35
C ALA A 265 22.93 -14.05 3.12
N LEU A 266 23.96 -13.28 2.77
CA LEU A 266 23.93 -12.39 1.60
C LEU A 266 23.79 -13.17 0.28
N LEU A 267 24.38 -14.36 0.17
CA LEU A 267 24.20 -15.23 -1.00
C LEU A 267 22.76 -15.73 -1.12
N SER A 268 22.14 -16.09 0.00
CA SER A 268 20.73 -16.49 0.03
C SER A 268 19.78 -15.34 -0.33
N GLU A 269 20.07 -14.14 0.18
CA GLU A 269 19.30 -12.93 -0.14
C GLU A 269 19.44 -12.53 -1.61
N LYS A 270 20.67 -12.54 -2.14
CA LYS A 270 20.93 -12.31 -3.57
C LYS A 270 20.13 -13.29 -4.44
N LEU A 271 20.11 -14.58 -4.07
CA LEU A 271 19.35 -15.59 -4.81
C LEU A 271 17.84 -15.30 -4.78
N ASN A 272 17.32 -14.88 -3.63
CA ASN A 272 15.91 -14.51 -3.48
C ASN A 272 15.57 -13.25 -4.31
N LEU A 273 16.38 -12.20 -4.22
CA LEU A 273 16.20 -10.98 -5.02
C LEU A 273 16.28 -11.25 -6.52
N GLN A 274 17.12 -12.20 -6.94
CA GLN A 274 17.18 -12.62 -8.34
C GLN A 274 15.89 -13.31 -8.79
N LYS A 275 15.33 -14.21 -7.96
CA LYS A 275 14.02 -14.84 -8.22
C LYS A 275 12.90 -13.79 -8.26
N ASP A 276 12.92 -12.82 -7.36
CA ASP A 276 11.93 -11.73 -7.34
C ASP A 276 12.03 -10.85 -8.60
N LEU A 277 13.24 -10.62 -9.11
CA LEU A 277 13.44 -9.92 -10.39
C LEU A 277 12.92 -10.73 -11.58
N GLU A 278 13.17 -12.04 -11.60
CA GLU A 278 12.71 -12.95 -12.66
C GLU A 278 11.18 -13.11 -12.68
N THR A 279 10.53 -13.04 -11.51
CA THR A 279 9.07 -13.14 -11.38
C THR A 279 8.34 -11.81 -11.56
N ARG A 280 9.06 -10.70 -11.67
CA ARG A 280 8.46 -9.37 -11.84
C ARG A 280 7.95 -9.19 -13.27
N PRO A 281 6.68 -8.78 -13.47
CA PRO A 281 6.15 -8.50 -14.79
C PRO A 281 6.99 -7.42 -15.50
N THR A 282 7.35 -7.67 -16.74
CA THR A 282 8.12 -6.70 -17.53
C THR A 282 7.29 -5.45 -17.80
N GLN A 283 7.95 -4.31 -18.06
CA GLN A 283 7.25 -3.06 -18.36
C GLN A 283 6.31 -3.21 -19.58
N HIS A 284 6.67 -4.09 -20.51
CA HIS A 284 5.84 -4.41 -21.67
C HIS A 284 4.58 -5.19 -21.27
N GLU A 285 4.72 -6.26 -20.47
CA GLU A 285 3.60 -7.03 -19.92
C GLU A 285 2.66 -6.16 -19.09
N LEU A 286 3.18 -5.28 -18.25
CA LEU A 286 2.37 -4.35 -17.47
C LEU A 286 1.56 -3.39 -18.37
N ARG A 287 2.13 -2.93 -19.48
CA ARG A 287 1.40 -2.11 -20.46
C ARG A 287 0.31 -2.91 -21.16
N LEU A 288 0.58 -4.17 -21.49
CA LEU A 288 -0.39 -5.11 -22.06
C LEU A 288 -1.55 -5.36 -21.09
N TYR A 289 -1.26 -5.70 -19.83
CA TYR A 289 -2.28 -5.89 -18.79
C TYR A 289 -3.10 -4.60 -18.57
N LYS A 290 -2.48 -3.43 -18.53
CA LYS A 290 -3.22 -2.15 -18.46
C LYS A 290 -4.13 -1.92 -19.65
N GLN A 291 -3.72 -2.30 -20.87
CA GLN A 291 -4.57 -2.21 -22.05
C GLN A 291 -5.73 -3.20 -22.01
N GLN A 292 -5.48 -4.44 -21.57
CA GLN A 292 -6.52 -5.46 -21.39
C GLN A 292 -7.54 -5.03 -20.34
N VAL A 293 -7.10 -4.52 -19.18
CA VAL A 293 -7.98 -3.97 -18.15
C VAL A 293 -8.83 -2.83 -18.71
N LYS A 294 -8.25 -1.88 -19.47
CA LYS A 294 -9.04 -0.82 -20.13
C LYS A 294 -10.06 -1.35 -21.13
N LYS A 295 -9.77 -2.44 -21.84
CA LYS A 295 -10.73 -3.08 -22.75
C LYS A 295 -11.87 -3.73 -21.96
N LEU A 296 -11.54 -4.43 -20.88
CA LEU A 296 -12.52 -5.07 -19.99
C LEU A 296 -13.40 -4.03 -19.28
N GLU A 297 -12.83 -2.94 -18.77
CA GLU A 297 -13.58 -1.83 -18.18
C GLU A 297 -14.56 -1.20 -19.20
N LYS A 298 -14.11 -1.03 -20.45
CA LYS A 298 -15.00 -0.53 -21.52
C LYS A 298 -16.11 -1.52 -21.86
N ALA A 299 -15.81 -2.82 -21.90
CA ALA A 299 -16.81 -3.86 -22.13
C ALA A 299 -17.82 -3.91 -20.97
N LEU A 300 -17.35 -3.86 -19.73
CA LEU A 300 -18.18 -3.85 -18.52
C LEU A 300 -19.09 -2.61 -18.50
N LYS A 301 -18.56 -1.42 -18.79
CA LYS A 301 -19.38 -0.19 -18.89
C LYS A 301 -20.47 -0.30 -19.97
N LYS A 302 -20.18 -0.94 -21.10
CA LYS A 302 -21.20 -1.19 -22.15
C LYS A 302 -22.26 -2.19 -21.68
N ASN A 303 -21.84 -3.22 -20.94
CA ASN A 303 -22.74 -4.26 -20.44
C ASN A 303 -23.70 -3.69 -19.39
N ILE A 304 -23.18 -2.90 -18.44
CA ILE A 304 -24.00 -2.18 -17.44
C ILE A 304 -25.02 -1.27 -18.14
N LYS A 305 -24.60 -0.47 -19.13
CA LYS A 305 -25.52 0.39 -19.90
C LYS A 305 -26.59 -0.39 -20.66
N LEU A 306 -26.25 -1.54 -21.22
CA LEU A 306 -27.23 -2.41 -21.88
C LEU A 306 -28.20 -3.02 -20.88
N GLN A 307 -27.73 -3.39 -19.69
CA GLN A 307 -28.56 -3.91 -18.62
C GLN A 307 -29.52 -2.82 -18.09
N ASP A 308 -29.08 -1.58 -17.99
CA ASP A 308 -29.92 -0.41 -17.64
C ASP A 308 -31.01 -0.19 -18.71
N LEU A 309 -30.65 -0.25 -20.00
CA LEU A 309 -31.60 -0.15 -21.12
C LEU A 309 -32.62 -1.29 -21.15
N ILE A 310 -32.20 -2.52 -20.86
CA ILE A 310 -33.10 -3.69 -20.78
C ILE A 310 -34.03 -3.57 -19.56
N SER A 311 -33.54 -3.02 -18.46
CA SER A 311 -34.33 -2.79 -17.23
C SER A 311 -35.36 -1.68 -17.43
N GLN A 312 -35.03 -0.62 -18.17
CA GLN A 312 -35.99 0.41 -18.60
C GLN A 312 -37.02 -0.13 -19.58
N LYS A 313 -36.64 -1.01 -20.52
CA LYS A 313 -37.57 -1.60 -21.49
C LYS A 313 -38.57 -2.56 -20.86
N LYS A 314 -38.22 -3.21 -19.74
CA LYS A 314 -39.15 -4.01 -18.91
C LYS A 314 -40.13 -3.16 -18.09
N ALA A 315 -39.89 -1.86 -17.93
CA ALA A 315 -40.76 -0.95 -17.19
C ALA A 315 -41.83 -0.25 -18.07
N GLU A 316 -41.75 -0.35 -19.41
CA GLU A 316 -42.67 0.30 -20.36
C GLU A 316 -43.66 -0.66 -21.06
N GLU A 317 -43.60 -1.98 -20.84
CA GLU A 317 -44.57 -2.93 -21.40
C GLU A 317 -45.56 -3.43 -20.31
N PRO A 318 -46.88 -3.21 -20.47
CA PRO A 318 -47.87 -3.81 -19.58
C PRO A 318 -48.04 -5.30 -19.90
N GLU A 319 -48.17 -6.07 -18.82
CA GLU A 319 -48.29 -7.54 -18.75
C GLU A 319 -49.15 -8.18 -19.85
N LYS A 320 -48.64 -9.28 -20.43
CA LYS A 320 -49.46 -10.38 -20.95
C LYS A 320 -48.90 -11.73 -20.48
N PRO A 321 -49.77 -12.72 -20.20
CA PRO A 321 -49.38 -13.95 -19.51
C PRO A 321 -48.76 -14.99 -20.45
N ASP A 322 -47.72 -15.66 -19.91
CA ASP A 322 -47.16 -16.98 -20.18
C ASP A 322 -46.97 -17.53 -21.62
N GLU A 323 -45.70 -17.65 -22.01
CA GLU A 323 -45.18 -18.73 -22.88
C GLU A 323 -43.82 -19.21 -22.32
N PRO A 324 -43.65 -20.49 -21.88
CA PRO A 324 -42.49 -20.94 -21.12
C PRO A 324 -41.27 -21.36 -21.99
N SER A 325 -41.10 -20.79 -23.19
CA SER A 325 -40.10 -21.30 -24.16
C SER A 325 -39.02 -20.29 -24.59
N LYS A 326 -39.16 -18.99 -24.31
CA LYS A 326 -38.23 -17.97 -24.82
C LYS A 326 -37.02 -17.69 -23.91
N ASP A 327 -37.16 -17.92 -22.61
CA ASP A 327 -36.08 -17.69 -21.64
C ASP A 327 -34.91 -18.67 -21.83
N ASN A 328 -35.17 -19.93 -22.22
CA ASN A 328 -34.10 -20.90 -22.48
C ASN A 328 -33.25 -20.55 -23.71
N GLN A 329 -33.83 -19.94 -24.75
CA GLN A 329 -33.06 -19.49 -25.91
C GLN A 329 -32.24 -18.23 -25.61
N GLN A 330 -32.77 -17.30 -24.81
CA GLN A 330 -32.01 -16.13 -24.39
C GLN A 330 -30.89 -16.50 -23.43
N GLN A 331 -31.13 -17.41 -22.48
CA GLN A 331 -30.10 -17.91 -21.56
C GLN A 331 -29.00 -18.65 -22.33
N ALA A 332 -29.34 -19.50 -23.30
CA ALA A 332 -28.35 -20.19 -24.13
C ALA A 332 -27.48 -19.22 -24.96
N LEU A 333 -28.05 -18.12 -25.47
CA LEU A 333 -27.30 -17.08 -26.19
C LEU A 333 -26.37 -16.27 -25.27
N ILE A 334 -26.80 -16.04 -24.03
CA ILE A 334 -26.00 -15.38 -22.99
C ILE A 334 -24.83 -16.29 -22.59
N ASP A 335 -25.10 -17.57 -22.35
CA ASP A 335 -24.09 -18.57 -21.97
C ASP A 335 -23.08 -18.79 -23.11
N GLN A 336 -23.52 -18.81 -24.37
CA GLN A 336 -22.64 -18.87 -25.54
C GLN A 336 -21.71 -17.64 -25.64
N ARG A 337 -22.22 -16.44 -25.28
CA ARG A 337 -21.39 -15.22 -25.24
C ARG A 337 -20.38 -15.25 -24.10
N TYR A 338 -20.80 -15.69 -22.91
CA TYR A 338 -19.87 -15.87 -21.79
C TYR A 338 -18.77 -16.87 -22.14
N PHE A 339 -19.12 -17.97 -22.78
CA PHE A 339 -18.17 -18.98 -23.23
C PHE A 339 -17.17 -18.44 -24.26
N GLN A 340 -17.62 -17.62 -25.22
CA GLN A 340 -16.73 -16.94 -26.17
C GLN A 340 -15.77 -15.96 -25.48
N VAL A 341 -16.25 -15.20 -24.49
CA VAL A 341 -15.42 -14.28 -23.72
C VAL A 341 -14.39 -15.05 -22.89
N LEU A 342 -14.78 -16.13 -22.23
CA LEU A 342 -13.86 -16.98 -21.45
C LEU A 342 -12.78 -17.62 -22.32
N ASN A 343 -13.13 -18.09 -23.52
CA ASN A 343 -12.14 -18.65 -24.45
C ASN A 343 -11.15 -17.59 -24.97
N SER A 344 -11.58 -16.33 -25.08
CA SER A 344 -10.69 -15.21 -25.45
C SER A 344 -9.76 -14.74 -24.32
N ILE A 345 -9.95 -15.23 -23.08
CA ILE A 345 -9.08 -14.95 -21.93
C ILE A 345 -7.92 -15.97 -21.84
N ASN A 346 -8.09 -17.16 -22.43
CA ASN A 346 -7.10 -18.25 -22.42
C ASN A 346 -6.25 -18.37 -23.70
N SER A 347 -6.39 -17.44 -24.67
CA SER A 347 -5.47 -17.25 -25.82
C SER A 347 -4.83 -15.88 -25.72
#